data_AF-E0D1Z2-F1
#
_entry.id   AF-E0D1Z2-F1
#
_cell.length_a   1.000
_cell.length_b   1.000
_cell.length_c   1.000
_cell.angle_alpha   90.00
_cell.angle_beta   90.00
_cell.angle_gamma   90.00
#
_symmetry.space_group_name_H-M   'P 1'
#
loop_
_entity.id
_entity.type
_entity.pdbx_description
1 polymer ?
#
loop_
_entity_poly.entity_id
_entity_poly.type
_entity_poly.pdbx_seq_one_letter_code
_entity_poly.pdbx_strand_id
1 'polypeptide(L)'
;SKEFHTLRVQPPAGNHYSTGMLRQLADSWEKWGSGLVTFHGQTGNIMFIGTDSQNTQHFFDEINEYGWDLGGAGPCVRTAMSCVGAARCEMSCTNELKAHRALVNNFVDDAHRPALPYKFKFKVSGCANDCQNAIERSDFAVLGTWRDDMKVDQAEVKNYIADKGRQYYIDNVITRCPTQALSLTDDNTLVVNNRDCVRCMHCLNVMPKALHPGDDKGVTILIGGKRTLKIGDLMGTVVVPFKKLETEEDYESMVELAETIIDFWAENGLEHERCGEMIERIVWPTSSRASVSSPIPTCSTIRVRAPMCAWTAGIRPPRPGSSVRPRRRAERRGRGPCRVAHERWLTETTGGQGNGRHARADRIRMPGSLAVHASGDAQELRAVEVPRAPASRRAAARGLQR
;
A
#
# COMPACT_ATOMS: atom_id res chain seq x y z
N SER A 1 -4.09 -39.42 -8.25
CA SER A 1 -3.62 -38.04 -8.42
C SER A 1 -2.12 -38.05 -8.22
N LYS A 2 -1.30 -37.53 -9.15
CA LYS A 2 0.11 -37.22 -8.82
C LYS A 2 0.10 -35.95 -7.95
N GLU A 3 0.95 -35.90 -6.93
CA GLU A 3 1.10 -34.71 -6.10
C GLU A 3 1.64 -33.53 -6.92
N PHE A 4 1.24 -32.29 -6.58
CA PHE A 4 1.59 -31.10 -7.36
C PHE A 4 1.61 -29.84 -6.47
N HIS A 5 2.44 -29.89 -5.43
CA HIS A 5 2.52 -28.85 -4.40
C HIS A 5 3.18 -27.58 -4.93
N THR A 6 2.81 -26.42 -4.40
CA THR A 6 3.45 -25.14 -4.71
C THR A 6 4.26 -24.66 -3.52
N LEU A 7 5.56 -24.45 -3.72
CA LEU A 7 6.45 -23.87 -2.72
C LEU A 7 6.59 -22.36 -2.98
N ARG A 8 6.49 -21.59 -1.91
CA ARG A 8 6.55 -20.13 -1.95
C ARG A 8 7.86 -19.68 -1.34
N VAL A 9 8.70 -19.02 -2.13
CA VAL A 9 10.01 -18.52 -1.68
C VAL A 9 9.94 -17.00 -1.56
N GLN A 10 10.49 -16.47 -0.46
CA GLN A 10 10.54 -15.05 -0.17
C GLN A 10 11.43 -14.33 -1.21
N PRO A 11 10.93 -13.29 -1.91
CA PRO A 11 11.76 -12.51 -2.82
C PRO A 11 12.67 -11.53 -2.02
N PRO A 12 13.73 -11.00 -2.65
CA PRO A 12 14.43 -9.85 -2.10
C PRO A 12 13.52 -8.61 -2.16
N ALA A 13 13.74 -7.66 -1.24
CA ALA A 13 13.00 -6.40 -1.24
C ALA A 13 13.12 -5.68 -2.60
N GLY A 14 12.01 -5.17 -3.13
CA GLY A 14 11.95 -4.50 -4.43
C GLY A 14 12.14 -5.41 -5.64
N ASN A 15 12.21 -6.74 -5.48
CA ASN A 15 12.43 -7.70 -6.56
C ASN A 15 13.73 -7.45 -7.36
N HIS A 16 14.81 -7.07 -6.68
CA HIS A 16 16.12 -6.93 -7.29
C HIS A 16 16.88 -8.27 -7.32
N TYR A 17 17.23 -8.74 -8.52
CA TYR A 17 17.92 -10.02 -8.72
C TYR A 17 19.18 -9.83 -9.56
N SER A 18 20.20 -10.63 -9.28
CA SER A 18 21.28 -10.90 -10.24
C SER A 18 20.93 -12.11 -11.10
N THR A 19 21.54 -12.23 -12.28
CA THR A 19 21.36 -13.44 -13.11
C THR A 19 21.89 -14.70 -12.43
N GLY A 20 22.87 -14.56 -11.51
CA GLY A 20 23.39 -15.69 -10.74
C GLY A 20 22.35 -16.26 -9.78
N MET A 21 21.65 -15.38 -9.04
CA MET A 21 20.57 -15.76 -8.12
C MET A 21 19.45 -16.53 -8.84
N LEU A 22 19.03 -16.04 -10.02
CA LEU A 22 17.94 -16.65 -10.78
C LEU A 22 18.33 -18.02 -11.35
N ARG A 23 19.55 -18.16 -11.88
CA ARG A 23 20.05 -19.44 -12.39
C ARG A 23 20.17 -20.46 -11.27
N GLN A 24 20.73 -20.08 -10.13
CA GLN A 24 20.85 -20.96 -8.97
C GLN A 24 19.48 -21.52 -8.52
N LEU A 25 18.47 -20.65 -8.39
CA LEU A 25 17.11 -21.06 -8.07
C LEU A 25 16.47 -21.97 -9.14
N ALA A 26 16.74 -21.70 -10.42
CA ALA A 26 16.22 -22.52 -11.51
C ALA A 26 16.87 -23.91 -11.53
N ASP A 27 18.19 -23.99 -11.34
CA ASP A 27 18.94 -25.25 -11.29
C ASP A 27 18.45 -26.14 -10.13
N SER A 28 18.18 -25.57 -8.96
CA SER A 28 17.58 -26.30 -7.84
C SER A 28 16.15 -26.76 -8.13
N TRP A 29 15.34 -25.93 -8.80
CA TRP A 29 13.96 -26.31 -9.13
C TRP A 29 13.86 -27.38 -10.23
N GLU A 30 14.81 -27.42 -11.17
CA GLU A 30 14.89 -28.47 -12.18
C GLU A 30 15.18 -29.85 -11.54
N LYS A 31 15.95 -29.89 -10.45
CA LYS A 31 16.22 -31.13 -9.71
C LYS A 31 15.02 -31.64 -8.93
N TRP A 32 14.31 -30.74 -8.24
CA TRP A 32 13.35 -31.11 -7.20
C TRP A 32 11.88 -30.83 -7.55
N GLY A 33 11.60 -30.23 -8.70
CA GLY A 33 10.26 -29.79 -9.07
C GLY A 33 9.94 -30.02 -10.53
N SER A 34 8.85 -29.41 -10.98
CA SER A 34 8.33 -29.58 -12.35
C SER A 34 9.02 -28.69 -13.40
N GLY A 35 9.87 -27.75 -12.97
CA GLY A 35 10.40 -26.67 -13.81
C GLY A 35 9.44 -25.48 -14.01
N LEU A 36 8.17 -25.58 -13.58
CA LEU A 36 7.22 -24.46 -13.69
C LEU A 36 7.39 -23.46 -12.56
N VAL A 37 7.52 -22.18 -12.91
CA VAL A 37 7.69 -21.09 -11.95
C VAL A 37 6.81 -19.90 -12.33
N THR A 38 6.21 -19.25 -11.34
CA THR A 38 5.57 -17.95 -11.49
C THR A 38 6.39 -16.87 -10.78
N PHE A 39 6.88 -15.91 -11.55
CA PHE A 39 7.54 -14.68 -11.09
C PHE A 39 6.60 -13.49 -11.31
N HIS A 40 5.83 -13.02 -10.31
CA HIS A 40 5.72 -13.48 -8.92
C HIS A 40 4.26 -13.74 -8.57
N GLY A 41 4.02 -14.41 -7.45
CA GLY A 41 2.72 -14.47 -6.82
C GLY A 41 2.25 -13.07 -6.38
N GLN A 42 0.93 -12.89 -6.32
CA GLN A 42 0.32 -11.59 -6.03
C GLN A 42 0.84 -10.90 -4.76
N THR A 43 1.13 -11.67 -3.70
CA THR A 43 1.68 -11.09 -2.46
C THR A 43 3.14 -10.66 -2.63
N GLY A 44 3.93 -11.37 -3.44
CA GLY A 44 5.36 -11.13 -3.65
C GLY A 44 6.19 -12.39 -3.90
N ASN A 45 5.76 -13.55 -3.39
CA ASN A 45 6.54 -14.79 -3.47
C ASN A 45 6.96 -15.18 -4.88
N ILE A 46 8.17 -15.74 -5.01
CA ILE A 46 8.50 -16.60 -6.13
C ILE A 46 7.72 -17.91 -5.90
N MET A 47 6.93 -18.35 -6.89
CA MET A 47 6.12 -19.56 -6.75
C MET A 47 6.72 -20.67 -7.60
N PHE A 48 7.29 -21.67 -6.94
CA PHE A 48 7.78 -22.90 -7.55
C PHE A 48 6.64 -23.92 -7.56
N ILE A 49 6.12 -24.22 -8.75
CA ILE A 49 4.81 -24.86 -8.91
C ILE A 49 4.99 -26.31 -9.34
N GLY A 50 4.60 -27.25 -8.50
CA GLY A 50 4.59 -28.67 -8.82
C GLY A 50 5.82 -29.41 -8.30
N THR A 51 5.67 -30.05 -7.15
CA THR A 51 6.55 -31.08 -6.61
C THR A 51 5.73 -32.06 -5.77
N ASP A 52 6.35 -33.15 -5.30
CA ASP A 52 5.77 -34.10 -4.36
C ASP A 52 6.27 -33.85 -2.93
N SER A 53 5.67 -34.55 -1.97
CA SER A 53 5.98 -34.38 -0.54
C SER A 53 7.41 -34.78 -0.20
N GLN A 54 8.01 -35.73 -0.93
CA GLN A 54 9.37 -36.20 -0.68
C GLN A 54 10.40 -35.14 -1.08
N ASN A 55 10.20 -34.51 -2.25
CA ASN A 55 11.13 -33.52 -2.80
C ASN A 55 10.99 -32.13 -2.16
N THR A 56 9.88 -31.85 -1.47
CA THR A 56 9.61 -30.56 -0.81
C THR A 56 10.72 -30.16 0.18
N GLN A 57 11.14 -31.08 1.06
CA GLN A 57 12.19 -30.81 2.04
C GLN A 57 13.56 -30.64 1.36
N HIS A 58 13.88 -31.48 0.38
CA HIS A 58 15.15 -31.41 -0.36
C HIS A 58 15.33 -30.09 -1.10
N PHE A 59 14.27 -29.60 -1.76
CA PHE A 59 14.31 -28.27 -2.38
C PHE A 59 14.54 -27.18 -1.33
N PHE A 60 13.83 -27.22 -0.21
CA PHE A 60 14.00 -26.22 0.84
C PHE A 60 15.41 -26.21 1.43
N ASP A 61 15.95 -27.38 1.78
CA ASP A 61 17.30 -27.51 2.34
C ASP A 61 18.36 -26.94 1.38
N GLU A 62 18.26 -27.25 0.08
CA GLU A 62 19.18 -26.75 -0.94
C GLU A 62 19.10 -25.22 -1.06
N ILE A 63 17.90 -24.64 -1.16
CA ILE A 63 17.78 -23.19 -1.31
C ILE A 63 18.17 -22.43 -0.03
N ASN A 64 17.98 -23.04 1.13
CA ASN A 64 18.33 -22.46 2.42
C ASN A 64 19.84 -22.42 2.63
N GLU A 65 20.59 -23.42 2.15
CA GLU A 65 22.05 -23.45 2.22
C GLU A 65 22.69 -22.20 1.56
N TYR A 66 22.10 -21.68 0.49
CA TYR A 66 22.57 -20.46 -0.18
C TYR A 66 21.72 -19.21 0.14
N GLY A 67 20.93 -19.24 1.22
CA GLY A 67 20.39 -18.06 1.89
C GLY A 67 18.96 -17.65 1.49
N TRP A 68 18.18 -18.52 0.84
CA TRP A 68 16.76 -18.29 0.60
C TRP A 68 15.89 -18.94 1.67
N ASP A 69 14.71 -18.36 1.87
CA ASP A 69 13.75 -18.88 2.82
C ASP A 69 12.37 -18.99 2.20
N LEU A 70 11.52 -19.81 2.80
CA LEU A 70 10.13 -19.91 2.43
C LEU A 70 9.38 -18.67 2.88
N GLY A 71 8.40 -18.27 2.08
CA GLY A 71 7.47 -17.20 2.41
C GLY A 71 6.24 -17.70 3.17
N GLY A 72 5.55 -16.80 3.87
CA GLY A 72 4.39 -17.15 4.69
C GLY A 72 3.16 -17.63 3.91
N ALA A 73 2.51 -18.68 4.44
CA ALA A 73 1.23 -19.20 3.97
C ALA A 73 0.38 -19.70 5.16
N GLY A 74 -0.93 -19.41 5.13
CA GLY A 74 -1.84 -19.75 6.22
C GLY A 74 -2.28 -18.54 7.06
N PRO A 75 -2.74 -18.76 8.30
CA PRO A 75 -3.09 -17.73 9.28
C PRO A 75 -1.83 -17.23 10.01
N CYS A 76 -1.00 -16.51 9.24
CA CYS A 76 0.35 -16.10 9.62
C CYS A 76 0.66 -14.73 8.99
N VAL A 77 1.79 -14.13 9.35
CA VAL A 77 2.36 -13.03 8.57
C VAL A 77 2.73 -13.57 7.19
N ARG A 78 2.30 -12.88 6.13
CA ARG A 78 2.65 -13.24 4.76
C ARG A 78 3.89 -12.47 4.35
N THR A 79 4.57 -13.02 3.34
CA THR A 79 5.58 -12.33 2.55
C THR A 79 5.19 -10.89 2.27
N ALA A 80 6.03 -9.95 2.66
CA ALA A 80 5.82 -8.54 2.37
C ALA A 80 6.39 -8.16 1.01
N MET A 81 6.07 -6.95 0.56
CA MET A 81 6.62 -6.38 -0.66
C MET A 81 6.72 -4.87 -0.58
N SER A 82 7.71 -4.34 -1.29
CA SER A 82 7.90 -2.91 -1.52
C SER A 82 7.85 -2.59 -3.01
N CYS A 83 7.50 -1.35 -3.37
CA CYS A 83 7.80 -0.84 -4.70
C CYS A 83 9.32 -0.74 -4.95
N VAL A 84 9.74 -0.45 -6.19
CA VAL A 84 11.16 -0.25 -6.54
C VAL A 84 11.79 0.88 -5.73
N GLY A 85 11.00 1.91 -5.44
CA GLY A 85 11.35 2.92 -4.47
C GLY A 85 12.57 3.76 -4.83
N ALA A 86 13.29 4.24 -3.80
CA ALA A 86 14.47 5.11 -3.95
C ALA A 86 15.59 4.49 -4.81
N ALA A 87 15.56 3.18 -5.07
CA ALA A 87 16.50 2.55 -5.99
C ALA A 87 16.38 3.06 -7.44
N ARG A 88 15.19 3.52 -7.85
CA ARG A 88 14.97 4.02 -9.23
C ARG A 88 13.86 5.07 -9.38
N CYS A 89 13.26 5.55 -8.31
CA CYS A 89 12.17 6.51 -8.36
C CYS A 89 12.52 7.78 -7.58
N GLU A 90 12.53 8.89 -8.29
CA GLU A 90 12.76 10.26 -7.81
C GLU A 90 11.65 10.78 -6.87
N MET A 91 10.48 10.15 -6.92
CA MET A 91 9.31 10.50 -6.09
C MET A 91 9.29 9.77 -4.75
N SER A 92 10.30 8.95 -4.45
CA SER A 92 10.38 8.21 -3.20
C SER A 92 10.62 9.12 -1.99
N CYS A 93 9.82 8.91 -0.95
CA CYS A 93 9.86 9.63 0.31
C CYS A 93 10.33 8.77 1.50
N THR A 94 10.81 7.55 1.27
CA THR A 94 11.36 6.70 2.34
C THR A 94 12.29 5.65 1.74
N ASN A 95 13.12 4.99 2.53
CA ASN A 95 13.84 3.82 2.08
C ASN A 95 12.93 2.58 2.20
N GLU A 96 12.19 2.30 1.13
CA GLU A 96 11.17 1.24 1.11
C GLU A 96 11.78 -0.14 1.32
N LEU A 97 12.99 -0.37 0.80
CA LEU A 97 13.69 -1.64 0.93
C LEU A 97 14.10 -1.89 2.38
N LYS A 98 14.57 -0.85 3.08
CA LYS A 98 14.91 -0.92 4.51
C LYS A 98 13.67 -1.12 5.37
N ALA A 99 12.62 -0.33 5.15
CA ALA A 99 11.34 -0.47 5.86
C ALA A 99 10.73 -1.87 5.69
N HIS A 100 10.73 -2.38 4.45
CA HIS A 100 10.29 -3.75 4.15
C HIS A 100 11.12 -4.79 4.91
N ARG A 101 12.45 -4.72 4.84
CA ARG A 101 13.31 -5.69 5.54
C ARG A 101 13.16 -5.64 7.06
N ALA A 102 13.04 -4.45 7.65
CA ALA A 102 12.82 -4.29 9.08
C ALA A 102 11.52 -5.00 9.52
N LEU A 103 10.43 -4.79 8.79
CA LEU A 103 9.14 -5.43 9.07
C LEU A 103 9.12 -6.93 8.78
N VAL A 104 9.87 -7.46 7.81
CA VAL A 104 9.85 -8.91 7.56
C VAL A 104 10.75 -9.65 8.53
N ASN A 105 11.96 -9.14 8.77
CA ASN A 105 12.95 -9.84 9.58
C ASN A 105 12.53 -9.96 11.05
N ASN A 106 11.74 -9.02 11.55
CA ASN A 106 11.22 -9.08 12.92
C ASN A 106 10.11 -10.12 13.08
N PHE A 107 9.36 -10.42 12.02
CA PHE A 107 8.17 -11.28 12.04
C PHE A 107 8.39 -12.62 11.32
N VAL A 108 9.64 -13.10 11.25
CA VAL A 108 9.97 -14.39 10.60
C VAL A 108 9.27 -15.55 11.31
N ASP A 109 9.25 -15.54 12.65
CA ASP A 109 8.56 -16.59 13.42
C ASP A 109 7.06 -16.64 13.09
N ASP A 110 6.40 -15.47 13.13
CA ASP A 110 4.99 -15.33 12.76
C ASP A 110 4.69 -15.64 11.29
N ALA A 111 5.71 -15.62 10.42
CA ALA A 111 5.57 -15.96 9.02
C ALA A 111 5.64 -17.48 8.78
N HIS A 112 6.48 -18.18 9.53
CA HIS A 112 6.72 -19.62 9.38
C HIS A 112 5.89 -20.50 10.31
N ARG A 113 5.43 -19.97 11.45
CA ARG A 113 4.68 -20.69 12.47
C ARG A 113 3.30 -20.04 12.65
N PRO A 114 2.27 -20.50 11.90
CA PRO A 114 0.95 -19.88 11.95
C PRO A 114 0.34 -19.92 13.35
N ALA A 115 0.24 -18.75 13.99
CA ALA A 115 -0.34 -18.57 15.33
C ALA A 115 -1.39 -17.44 15.38
N LEU A 116 -1.63 -16.76 14.26
CA LEU A 116 -2.50 -15.58 14.21
C LEU A 116 -3.96 -15.96 13.93
N PRO A 117 -4.95 -15.10 14.24
CA PRO A 117 -6.36 -15.38 13.99
C PRO A 117 -6.66 -15.59 12.49
N TYR A 118 -5.94 -14.88 11.62
CA TYR A 118 -5.95 -15.12 10.19
C TYR A 118 -4.66 -14.63 9.51
N LYS A 119 -4.69 -14.29 8.21
CA LYS A 119 -3.52 -13.79 7.48
C LYS A 119 -3.28 -12.30 7.74
N PHE A 120 -2.01 -11.92 7.94
CA PHE A 120 -1.56 -10.53 8.05
C PHE A 120 -0.54 -10.21 6.95
N LYS A 121 -0.53 -8.98 6.44
CA LYS A 121 0.34 -8.57 5.32
C LYS A 121 0.92 -7.20 5.56
N PHE A 122 2.22 -7.06 5.28
CA PHE A 122 2.90 -5.78 5.14
C PHE A 122 3.11 -5.42 3.67
N LYS A 123 2.89 -4.16 3.31
CA LYS A 123 3.34 -3.61 2.02
C LYS A 123 3.83 -2.17 2.17
N VAL A 124 4.84 -1.82 1.37
CA VAL A 124 5.50 -0.52 1.44
C VAL A 124 5.51 0.15 0.05
N SER A 125 5.05 1.39 -0.02
CA SER A 125 5.14 2.23 -1.21
C SER A 125 5.80 3.56 -0.86
N GLY A 126 6.67 4.05 -1.74
CA GLY A 126 7.46 5.26 -1.52
C GLY A 126 6.71 6.59 -1.55
N CYS A 127 5.50 6.60 -2.11
CA CYS A 127 4.66 7.78 -2.24
C CYS A 127 3.17 7.39 -2.37
N ALA A 128 2.29 8.39 -2.43
CA ALA A 128 0.84 8.19 -2.55
C ALA A 128 0.38 7.64 -3.92
N ASN A 129 1.27 7.50 -4.92
CA ASN A 129 0.97 6.72 -6.14
C ASN A 129 0.75 5.23 -5.83
N ASP A 130 1.25 4.77 -4.68
CA ASP A 130 1.05 3.42 -4.14
C ASP A 130 1.28 2.29 -5.17
N CYS A 131 2.44 2.27 -5.83
CA CYS A 131 2.74 1.29 -6.88
C CYS A 131 2.70 -0.18 -6.41
N GLN A 132 2.72 -0.43 -5.10
CA GLN A 132 2.59 -1.77 -4.53
C GLN A 132 1.14 -2.14 -4.17
N ASN A 133 0.19 -1.21 -4.36
CA ASN A 133 -1.20 -1.28 -3.91
C ASN A 133 -1.26 -1.69 -2.44
N ALA A 134 -0.45 -1.06 -1.59
CA ALA A 134 -0.37 -1.33 -0.17
C ALA A 134 -1.72 -1.05 0.51
N ILE A 135 -2.35 0.09 0.23
CA ILE A 135 -3.62 0.46 0.87
C ILE A 135 -4.72 -0.60 0.68
N GLU A 136 -4.72 -1.26 -0.48
CA GLU A 136 -5.75 -2.24 -0.84
C GLU A 136 -5.36 -3.68 -0.45
N ARG A 137 -4.06 -4.01 -0.44
CA ARG A 137 -3.58 -5.40 -0.43
C ARG A 137 -2.72 -5.76 0.78
N SER A 138 -2.64 -4.90 1.79
CA SER A 138 -2.00 -5.19 3.08
C SER A 138 -2.84 -4.78 4.28
N ASP A 139 -2.70 -5.55 5.36
CA ASP A 139 -3.26 -5.21 6.67
C ASP A 139 -2.49 -4.04 7.30
N PHE A 140 -1.20 -3.90 6.99
CA PHE A 140 -0.35 -2.79 7.41
C PHE A 140 0.34 -2.19 6.18
N ALA A 141 -0.11 -1.02 5.76
CA ALA A 141 0.38 -0.29 4.62
C ALA A 141 1.27 0.89 5.06
N VAL A 142 2.47 0.96 4.51
CA VAL A 142 3.40 2.08 4.69
C VAL A 142 3.46 2.87 3.39
N LEU A 143 3.01 4.12 3.41
CA LEU A 143 3.03 5.01 2.24
C LEU A 143 3.93 6.22 2.52
N GLY A 144 4.96 6.42 1.72
CA GLY A 144 5.84 7.59 1.85
C GLY A 144 5.11 8.91 1.58
N THR A 145 5.54 9.95 2.27
CA THR A 145 5.00 11.32 2.15
C THR A 145 6.03 12.34 2.63
N TRP A 146 5.70 13.62 2.54
CA TRP A 146 6.51 14.72 3.07
C TRP A 146 5.61 15.71 3.80
N ARG A 147 6.16 16.59 4.65
CA ARG A 147 5.36 17.55 5.42
C ARG A 147 5.78 19.02 5.26
N ASP A 148 6.85 19.28 4.54
CA ASP A 148 7.28 20.60 4.11
C ASP A 148 6.76 20.93 2.69
N ASP A 149 7.26 22.02 2.13
CA ASP A 149 6.84 22.51 0.83
C ASP A 149 7.38 21.63 -0.30
N MET A 150 6.56 21.38 -1.34
CA MET A 150 7.07 20.72 -2.54
C MET A 150 8.12 21.59 -3.24
N LYS A 151 9.11 20.95 -3.85
CA LYS A 151 10.16 21.65 -4.59
C LYS A 151 9.64 22.00 -5.99
N VAL A 152 9.84 23.25 -6.39
CA VAL A 152 9.38 23.80 -7.67
C VAL A 152 10.54 24.44 -8.42
N ASP A 153 10.89 23.87 -9.56
CA ASP A 153 11.76 24.51 -10.54
C ASP A 153 10.91 25.37 -11.48
N GLN A 154 10.91 26.68 -11.23
CA GLN A 154 10.14 27.64 -12.02
C GLN A 154 10.63 27.76 -13.47
N ALA A 155 11.92 27.49 -13.74
CA ALA A 155 12.44 27.52 -15.11
C ALA A 155 11.85 26.35 -15.91
N GLU A 156 11.85 25.15 -15.32
CA GLU A 156 11.25 23.98 -15.95
C GLU A 156 9.72 24.07 -16.06
N VAL A 157 9.04 24.71 -15.10
CA VAL A 157 7.60 25.04 -15.24
C VAL A 157 7.36 25.90 -16.48
N LYS A 158 8.14 26.98 -16.65
CA LYS A 158 8.01 27.89 -17.80
C LYS A 158 8.35 27.17 -19.11
N ASN A 159 9.38 26.32 -19.13
CA ASN A 159 9.72 25.49 -20.28
C ASN A 159 8.57 24.53 -20.65
N TYR A 160 7.96 23.88 -19.67
CA TYR A 160 6.82 22.99 -19.89
C TYR A 160 5.60 23.73 -20.43
N ILE A 161 5.30 24.92 -19.90
CA ILE A 161 4.21 25.78 -20.40
C ILE A 161 4.50 26.26 -21.83
N ALA A 162 5.74 26.59 -22.16
CA ALA A 162 6.13 26.98 -23.51
C ALA A 162 5.97 25.83 -24.51
N ASP A 163 6.31 24.60 -24.12
CA ASP A 163 6.17 23.40 -24.96
C ASP A 163 4.70 22.96 -25.16
N LYS A 164 3.91 22.93 -24.08
CA LYS A 164 2.52 22.41 -24.12
C LYS A 164 1.45 23.47 -24.33
N GLY A 165 1.76 24.74 -24.08
CA GLY A 165 0.82 25.84 -24.06
C GLY A 165 0.16 26.05 -22.70
N ARG A 166 -0.11 27.32 -22.38
CA ARG A 166 -0.71 27.75 -21.10
C ARG A 166 -2.07 27.11 -20.82
N GLN A 167 -2.93 27.00 -21.85
CA GLN A 167 -4.25 26.41 -21.71
C GLN A 167 -4.16 24.92 -21.29
N TYR A 168 -3.26 24.16 -21.92
CA TYR A 168 -3.03 22.76 -21.58
C TYR A 168 -2.60 22.61 -20.12
N TYR A 169 -1.68 23.45 -19.66
CA TYR A 169 -1.20 23.44 -18.28
C TYR A 169 -2.33 23.70 -17.28
N ILE A 170 -3.19 24.69 -17.56
CA ILE A 170 -4.35 24.98 -16.72
C ILE A 170 -5.29 23.76 -16.66
N ASP A 171 -5.64 23.18 -17.81
CA ASP A 171 -6.63 22.09 -17.91
C ASP A 171 -6.15 20.75 -17.34
N ASN A 172 -4.83 20.55 -17.27
CA ASN A 172 -4.24 19.26 -16.86
C ASN A 172 -3.51 19.31 -15.54
N VAL A 173 -3.09 20.47 -15.04
CA VAL A 173 -2.36 20.61 -13.76
C VAL A 173 -3.18 21.39 -12.74
N ILE A 174 -3.59 22.62 -13.09
CA ILE A 174 -4.27 23.52 -12.15
C ILE A 174 -5.68 23.02 -11.82
N THR A 175 -6.53 22.81 -12.83
CA THR A 175 -7.94 22.42 -12.63
C THR A 175 -8.11 21.00 -12.09
N ARG A 176 -7.08 20.16 -12.24
CA ARG A 176 -7.06 18.78 -11.73
C ARG A 176 -6.52 18.66 -10.29
N CYS A 177 -6.03 19.76 -9.71
CA CYS A 177 -5.64 19.75 -8.30
C CYS A 177 -6.90 19.55 -7.43
N PRO A 178 -6.99 18.46 -6.63
CA PRO A 178 -8.21 18.13 -5.88
C PRO A 178 -8.59 19.18 -4.84
N THR A 179 -7.63 19.99 -4.38
CA THR A 179 -7.85 21.05 -3.39
C THR A 179 -7.65 22.45 -3.95
N GLN A 180 -7.44 22.61 -5.26
CA GLN A 180 -7.17 23.91 -5.90
C GLN A 180 -5.99 24.66 -5.25
N ALA A 181 -4.99 23.93 -4.76
CA ALA A 181 -3.81 24.47 -4.09
C ALA A 181 -2.77 25.08 -5.06
N LEU A 182 -3.01 25.03 -6.36
CA LEU A 182 -2.10 25.52 -7.40
C LEU A 182 -2.74 26.71 -8.12
N SER A 183 -1.96 27.75 -8.37
CA SER A 183 -2.34 28.86 -9.24
C SER A 183 -1.18 29.28 -10.15
N LEU A 184 -1.51 29.91 -11.27
CA LEU A 184 -0.54 30.37 -12.25
C LEU A 184 -0.71 31.89 -12.43
N THR A 185 0.37 32.64 -12.23
CA THR A 185 0.39 34.10 -12.44
C THR A 185 0.44 34.44 -13.94
N ASP A 186 0.28 35.71 -14.27
CA ASP A 186 0.32 36.19 -15.66
C ASP A 186 1.69 35.95 -16.33
N ASP A 187 2.79 35.99 -15.57
CA ASP A 187 4.15 35.73 -16.03
C ASP A 187 4.54 34.23 -16.09
N ASN A 188 3.55 33.33 -16.00
CA ASN A 188 3.71 31.87 -15.98
C ASN A 188 4.52 31.35 -14.77
N THR A 189 4.47 32.02 -13.62
CA THR A 189 5.05 31.53 -12.37
C THR A 189 4.03 30.69 -11.61
N LEU A 190 4.41 29.47 -11.22
CA LEU A 190 3.54 28.57 -10.44
C LEU A 190 3.58 28.97 -8.97
N VAL A 191 2.41 29.26 -8.40
CA VAL A 191 2.25 29.49 -6.97
C VAL A 191 1.58 28.26 -6.35
N VAL A 192 2.19 27.74 -5.28
CA VAL A 192 1.72 26.55 -4.57
C VAL A 192 1.35 26.91 -3.14
N ASN A 193 0.10 26.68 -2.76
CA ASN A 193 -0.34 26.73 -1.37
C ASN A 193 -0.15 25.35 -0.73
N ASN A 194 1.07 25.07 -0.24
CA ASN A 194 1.41 23.76 0.34
C ASN A 194 0.56 23.39 1.56
N ARG A 195 0.03 24.37 2.29
CA ARG A 195 -0.86 24.14 3.44
C ARG A 195 -2.15 23.40 3.05
N ASP A 196 -2.71 23.73 1.89
CA ASP A 196 -3.93 23.11 1.37
C ASP A 196 -3.63 21.93 0.42
N CYS A 197 -2.35 21.65 0.16
CA CYS A 197 -1.92 20.50 -0.64
C CYS A 197 -2.10 19.19 0.14
N VAL A 198 -2.87 18.26 -0.43
CA VAL A 198 -3.07 16.91 0.11
C VAL A 198 -2.06 15.89 -0.40
N ARG A 199 -1.01 16.32 -1.11
CA ARG A 199 0.10 15.48 -1.58
C ARG A 199 -0.36 14.29 -2.43
N CYS A 200 -1.36 14.52 -3.29
CA CYS A 200 -1.96 13.50 -4.17
C CYS A 200 -1.07 13.02 -5.33
N MET A 201 0.17 13.53 -5.45
CA MET A 201 1.13 13.27 -6.53
C MET A 201 0.75 13.77 -7.94
N HIS A 202 -0.50 14.17 -8.22
CA HIS A 202 -0.94 14.51 -9.58
C HIS A 202 -0.02 15.49 -10.31
N CYS A 203 0.26 16.66 -9.73
CA CYS A 203 1.11 17.65 -10.37
C CYS A 203 2.56 17.17 -10.58
N LEU A 204 3.12 16.45 -9.60
CA LEU A 204 4.45 15.83 -9.68
C LEU A 204 4.51 14.77 -10.80
N ASN A 205 3.44 13.98 -10.96
CA ASN A 205 3.36 12.96 -12.02
C ASN A 205 3.29 13.57 -13.42
N VAL A 206 2.65 14.72 -13.57
CA VAL A 206 2.56 15.44 -14.86
C VAL A 206 3.88 16.12 -15.21
N MET A 207 4.59 16.66 -14.21
CA MET A 207 5.84 17.40 -14.40
C MET A 207 6.98 16.91 -13.49
N PRO A 208 7.47 15.68 -13.69
CA PRO A 208 8.49 15.09 -12.81
C PRO A 208 9.85 15.77 -12.88
N LYS A 209 10.10 16.62 -13.89
CA LYS A 209 11.33 17.44 -13.98
C LYS A 209 11.27 18.73 -13.17
N ALA A 210 10.06 19.28 -12.99
CA ALA A 210 9.86 20.59 -12.36
C ALA A 210 9.41 20.47 -10.91
N LEU A 211 8.65 19.43 -10.58
CA LEU A 211 8.00 19.28 -9.28
C LEU A 211 8.49 18.01 -8.59
N HIS A 212 8.95 18.16 -7.34
CA HIS A 212 9.42 17.05 -6.53
C HIS A 212 8.83 17.09 -5.11
N PRO A 213 8.76 15.95 -4.41
CA PRO A 213 8.43 15.93 -2.99
C PRO A 213 9.38 16.83 -2.19
N GLY A 214 8.91 17.39 -1.08
CA GLY A 214 9.76 18.15 -0.15
C GLY A 214 10.88 17.31 0.48
N ASP A 215 11.69 17.96 1.29
CA ASP A 215 12.86 17.36 1.94
C ASP A 215 12.53 16.73 3.30
N ASP A 216 11.50 17.22 4.00
CA ASP A 216 11.03 16.63 5.26
C ASP A 216 10.12 15.42 5.01
N LYS A 217 10.78 14.34 4.64
CA LYS A 217 10.21 13.05 4.22
C LYS A 217 9.85 12.15 5.40
N GLY A 218 8.87 11.28 5.21
CA GLY A 218 8.43 10.29 6.19
C GLY A 218 7.39 9.36 5.58
N VAL A 219 6.58 8.73 6.42
CA VAL A 219 5.52 7.80 5.99
C VAL A 219 4.20 8.06 6.70
N THR A 220 3.11 7.75 6.01
CA THR A 220 1.78 7.54 6.56
C THR A 220 1.56 6.04 6.72
N ILE A 221 1.04 5.61 7.86
CA ILE A 221 0.72 4.20 8.14
C ILE A 221 -0.80 4.02 8.15
N LEU A 222 -1.26 3.06 7.34
CA LEU A 222 -2.67 2.74 7.20
C LEU A 222 -2.91 1.26 7.52
N ILE A 223 -4.00 0.97 8.23
CA ILE A 223 -4.29 -0.37 8.74
C ILE A 223 -5.64 -0.89 8.23
N GLY A 224 -5.71 -2.18 7.94
CA GLY A 224 -6.97 -2.90 7.70
C GLY A 224 -7.31 -3.20 6.25
N GLY A 225 -6.40 -2.97 5.30
CA GLY A 225 -6.62 -3.25 3.88
C GLY A 225 -6.89 -4.75 3.61
N LYS A 226 -8.00 -5.04 2.93
CA LYS A 226 -8.38 -6.42 2.57
C LYS A 226 -9.34 -6.50 1.40
N ARG A 227 -9.42 -7.71 0.85
CA ARG A 227 -10.41 -8.12 -0.15
C ARG A 227 -11.63 -8.79 0.47
N THR A 228 -12.56 -9.14 -0.41
CA THR A 228 -14.01 -9.22 -0.24
C THR A 228 -14.51 -10.06 0.93
N LEU A 229 -13.85 -11.17 1.26
CA LEU A 229 -14.33 -12.04 2.32
C LEU A 229 -13.84 -11.57 3.71
N LYS A 230 -14.70 -11.48 4.74
CA LYS A 230 -16.16 -11.81 4.74
C LYS A 230 -17.08 -10.60 4.55
N ILE A 231 -16.71 -9.42 5.05
CA ILE A 231 -17.62 -8.25 5.13
C ILE A 231 -17.51 -7.23 3.97
N GLY A 232 -16.73 -7.54 2.94
CA GLY A 232 -16.45 -6.64 1.82
C GLY A 232 -14.98 -6.27 1.66
N ASP A 233 -14.71 -5.46 0.65
CA ASP A 233 -13.38 -4.88 0.40
C ASP A 233 -13.18 -3.69 1.34
N LEU A 234 -12.04 -3.64 2.03
CA LEU A 234 -11.63 -2.51 2.85
C LEU A 234 -10.31 -1.96 2.33
N MET A 235 -10.20 -0.64 2.33
CA MET A 235 -8.93 0.05 2.15
C MET A 235 -8.33 0.34 3.53
N GLY A 236 -7.00 0.40 3.60
CA GLY A 236 -6.30 0.80 4.81
C GLY A 236 -6.79 2.16 5.30
N THR A 237 -7.10 2.25 6.59
CA THR A 237 -7.48 3.50 7.25
C THR A 237 -6.25 4.14 7.87
N VAL A 238 -6.08 5.45 7.70
CA VAL A 238 -4.94 6.20 8.27
C VAL A 238 -4.97 6.10 9.79
N VAL A 239 -3.92 5.50 10.36
CA VAL A 239 -3.69 5.42 11.82
C VAL A 239 -2.60 6.41 12.23
N VAL A 240 -1.51 6.48 11.45
CA VAL A 240 -0.43 7.43 11.69
C VAL A 240 -0.32 8.35 10.48
N PRO A 241 -0.74 9.63 10.59
CA PRO A 241 -0.69 10.57 9.47
C PRO A 241 0.73 10.85 8.96
N PHE A 242 1.70 10.94 9.88
CA PHE A 242 3.10 11.15 9.57
C PHE A 242 4.00 10.53 10.65
N LYS A 243 4.96 9.71 10.21
CA LYS A 243 6.06 9.15 11.01
C LYS A 243 7.36 9.36 10.27
N LYS A 244 8.38 9.88 10.96
CA LYS A 244 9.74 9.98 10.43
C LYS A 244 10.35 8.57 10.32
N LEU A 245 11.15 8.31 9.29
CA LEU A 245 11.85 7.03 9.04
C LEU A 245 13.27 7.28 8.54
N GLU A 246 14.09 7.95 9.35
CA GLU A 246 15.48 8.27 9.00
C GLU A 246 16.49 7.53 9.87
N THR A 247 16.31 7.55 11.19
CA THR A 247 17.24 6.89 12.14
C THR A 247 16.86 5.44 12.39
N GLU A 248 17.73 4.63 12.98
CA GLU A 248 17.38 3.22 13.31
C GLU A 248 16.22 3.16 14.32
N GLU A 249 16.19 4.06 15.30
CA GLU A 249 15.11 4.16 16.29
C GLU A 249 13.74 4.46 15.65
N ASP A 250 13.73 5.20 14.54
CA ASP A 250 12.50 5.42 13.77
C ASP A 250 11.97 4.12 13.15
N TYR A 251 12.86 3.27 12.63
CA TYR A 251 12.48 1.95 12.08
C TYR A 251 12.06 0.98 13.18
N GLU A 252 12.79 0.94 14.30
CA GLU A 252 12.44 0.14 15.48
C GLU A 252 11.06 0.52 16.00
N SER A 253 10.78 1.80 16.18
CA SER A 253 9.45 2.26 16.63
C SER A 253 8.34 2.06 15.59
N MET A 254 8.65 1.83 14.31
CA MET A 254 7.67 1.34 13.32
C MET A 254 7.39 -0.15 13.50
N VAL A 255 8.43 -0.93 13.79
CA VAL A 255 8.33 -2.36 14.09
C VAL A 255 7.54 -2.58 15.38
N GLU A 256 7.84 -1.85 16.46
CA GLU A 256 7.09 -1.90 17.73
C GLU A 256 5.60 -1.58 17.54
N LEU A 257 5.28 -0.62 16.66
CA LEU A 257 3.89 -0.32 16.30
C LEU A 257 3.23 -1.51 15.58
N ALA A 258 3.96 -2.18 14.68
CA ALA A 258 3.45 -3.37 14.00
C ALA A 258 3.23 -4.52 14.98
N GLU A 259 4.13 -4.73 15.95
CA GLU A 259 4.01 -5.75 17.01
C GLU A 259 2.77 -5.47 17.84
N THR A 260 2.64 -4.25 18.36
CA THR A 260 1.48 -3.82 19.15
C THR A 260 0.16 -4.06 18.41
N ILE A 261 0.12 -3.81 17.10
CA ILE A 261 -1.10 -4.02 16.29
C ILE A 261 -1.37 -5.51 16.09
N ILE A 262 -0.35 -6.31 15.81
CA ILE A 262 -0.49 -7.76 15.60
C ILE A 262 -0.91 -8.43 16.90
N ASP A 263 -0.28 -8.10 18.02
CA ASP A 263 -0.60 -8.65 19.35
C ASP A 263 -2.04 -8.29 19.74
N PHE A 264 -2.41 -7.01 19.60
CA PHE A 264 -3.78 -6.59 19.87
C PHE A 264 -4.79 -7.34 19.00
N TRP A 265 -4.47 -7.55 17.71
CA TRP A 265 -5.33 -8.33 16.84
C TRP A 265 -5.33 -9.82 17.17
N ALA A 266 -4.21 -10.39 17.58
CA ALA A 266 -4.10 -11.79 17.98
C ALA A 266 -4.97 -12.10 19.21
N GLU A 267 -5.02 -11.19 20.17
CA GLU A 267 -5.81 -11.34 21.40
C GLU A 267 -7.31 -11.09 21.18
N ASN A 268 -7.68 -10.15 20.30
CA ASN A 268 -9.06 -9.65 20.17
C ASN A 268 -9.78 -10.08 18.89
N GLY A 269 -9.04 -10.64 17.93
CA GLY A 269 -9.55 -11.14 16.66
C GLY A 269 -10.33 -12.44 16.84
N LEU A 270 -11.49 -12.52 16.18
CA LEU A 270 -12.23 -13.77 16.07
C LEU A 270 -11.54 -14.70 15.07
N GLU A 271 -11.89 -15.99 15.13
CA GLU A 271 -11.36 -16.97 14.18
C GLU A 271 -11.67 -16.56 12.73
N HIS A 272 -10.65 -16.60 11.86
CA HIS A 272 -10.77 -16.20 10.47
C HIS A 272 -11.23 -14.75 10.25
N GLU A 273 -11.02 -13.86 11.22
CA GLU A 273 -11.29 -12.42 11.12
C GLU A 273 -10.00 -11.66 10.78
N ARG A 274 -10.07 -10.77 9.79
CA ARG A 274 -8.93 -9.92 9.41
C ARG A 274 -8.81 -8.71 10.31
N CYS A 275 -7.61 -8.15 10.42
CA CYS A 275 -7.33 -6.96 11.25
C CYS A 275 -8.30 -5.79 10.96
N GLY A 276 -8.58 -5.50 9.68
CA GLY A 276 -9.54 -4.46 9.30
C GLY A 276 -10.99 -4.74 9.76
N GLU A 277 -11.41 -6.00 9.77
CA GLU A 277 -12.76 -6.40 10.21
C GLU A 277 -12.89 -6.26 11.72
N MET A 278 -11.85 -6.64 12.46
CA MET A 278 -11.78 -6.41 13.90
C MET A 278 -11.85 -4.91 14.24
N ILE A 279 -11.14 -4.06 13.49
CA ILE A 279 -11.20 -2.60 13.69
C ILE A 279 -12.62 -2.07 13.52
N GLU A 280 -13.34 -2.49 12.47
CA GLU A 280 -14.73 -2.10 12.26
C GLU A 280 -15.66 -2.61 13.38
N ARG A 281 -15.41 -3.81 13.91
CA ARG A 281 -16.23 -4.42 14.98
C ARG A 281 -15.99 -3.77 16.34
N ILE A 282 -14.73 -3.57 16.73
CA ILE A 282 -14.37 -3.17 18.10
C ILE A 282 -14.25 -1.64 18.22
N VAL A 283 -13.58 -0.99 17.28
CA VAL A 283 -13.10 0.38 17.48
C VAL A 283 -14.17 1.40 17.12
N TRP A 284 -14.84 1.21 15.98
CA TRP A 284 -15.79 2.20 15.46
C TRP A 284 -17.11 2.32 16.25
N PRO A 285 -17.74 1.22 16.71
CA PRO A 285 -18.97 1.32 17.51
C PRO A 285 -18.69 1.93 18.89
N THR A 286 -17.54 1.63 19.47
CA THR A 286 -17.17 2.07 20.83
C THR A 286 -16.81 3.56 20.88
N SER A 287 -16.16 4.08 19.82
CA SER A 287 -15.87 5.52 19.66
C SER A 287 -17.15 6.39 19.65
N SER A 288 -18.27 5.85 19.18
CA SER A 288 -19.55 6.56 19.10
C SER A 288 -20.39 6.54 20.39
N ARG A 289 -20.06 5.68 21.39
CA ARG A 289 -20.93 5.46 22.56
C ARG A 289 -20.30 5.53 23.93
N ALA A 290 -18.98 5.58 24.10
CA ALA A 290 -18.41 5.61 25.44
C ALA A 290 -17.10 6.39 25.52
N SER A 291 -17.14 7.49 26.28
CA SER A 291 -16.01 7.98 27.06
C SER A 291 -15.70 6.97 28.17
N VAL A 292 -15.07 5.84 27.83
CA VAL A 292 -14.50 4.92 28.82
C VAL A 292 -13.17 4.42 28.29
N SER A 293 -12.15 4.65 29.10
CA SER A 293 -10.75 4.31 28.93
C SER A 293 -10.52 2.81 28.69
N SER A 294 -10.32 2.43 27.45
CA SER A 294 -9.33 1.42 27.05
C SER A 294 -8.92 1.69 25.60
N PRO A 295 -7.85 2.48 25.41
CA PRO A 295 -7.35 2.79 24.09
C PRO A 295 -6.45 1.63 23.62
N ILE A 296 -6.50 1.31 22.32
CA ILE A 296 -5.26 0.90 21.63
C ILE A 296 -4.21 1.95 22.04
N PRO A 297 -2.98 1.63 22.49
CA PRO A 297 -2.08 2.60 23.13
C PRO A 297 -1.79 3.88 22.31
N THR A 298 -2.13 3.91 21.02
CA THR A 298 -2.03 5.06 20.10
C THR A 298 -3.35 5.79 19.81
N CYS A 299 -4.50 5.30 20.31
CA CYS A 299 -5.83 5.82 19.98
C CYS A 299 -6.19 7.14 20.69
N SER A 300 -5.45 7.55 21.72
CA SER A 300 -5.61 8.88 22.32
C SER A 300 -5.28 10.03 21.33
N THR A 301 -4.58 9.72 20.23
CA THR A 301 -4.30 10.65 19.12
C THR A 301 -5.31 10.53 17.96
N ILE A 302 -6.21 9.55 17.99
CA ILE A 302 -7.19 9.28 16.91
C ILE A 302 -8.49 10.06 17.20
N ARG A 303 -8.47 11.36 16.92
CA ARG A 303 -9.69 12.10 16.57
C ARG A 303 -9.71 12.32 15.06
N VAL A 304 -10.27 11.36 14.33
CA VAL A 304 -10.71 11.62 12.95
C VAL A 304 -11.89 12.59 13.03
N ARG A 305 -11.64 13.89 12.81
CA ARG A 305 -12.70 14.89 12.66
C ARG A 305 -13.35 14.70 11.29
N ALA A 306 -14.43 13.93 11.23
CA ALA A 306 -15.46 14.10 10.20
C ALA A 306 -16.57 15.00 10.78
N PRO A 307 -17.04 16.04 10.06
CA PRO A 307 -18.02 16.98 10.60
C PRO A 307 -19.42 16.42 10.38
N MET A 308 -20.00 15.81 11.41
CA MET A 308 -21.46 15.68 11.51
C MET A 308 -21.88 16.13 12.91
N CYS A 309 -22.30 17.40 12.97
CA CYS A 309 -23.00 17.95 14.13
C CYS A 309 -24.35 17.25 14.29
N ALA A 310 -24.46 16.35 15.27
CA ALA A 310 -25.72 15.97 15.86
C ALA A 310 -25.82 16.63 17.24
N TRP A 311 -26.75 17.58 17.37
CA TRP A 311 -27.09 18.21 18.64
C TRP A 311 -27.72 17.15 19.56
N THR A 312 -27.10 16.88 20.71
CA THR A 312 -27.73 16.09 21.77
C THR A 312 -28.63 16.96 22.63
N ALA A 313 -29.90 16.58 22.66
CA ALA A 313 -30.83 17.01 23.68
C ALA A 313 -30.48 16.34 25.02
N GLY A 314 -30.26 17.16 26.05
CA GLY A 314 -30.43 16.78 27.46
C GLY A 314 -29.19 16.23 28.17
N ILE A 315 -28.68 17.00 29.14
CA ILE A 315 -28.77 16.71 30.59
C ILE A 315 -28.68 18.07 31.31
N ARG A 316 -29.81 18.56 31.84
CA ARG A 316 -29.81 19.51 32.97
C ARG A 316 -29.81 18.66 34.25
N PRO A 317 -29.11 19.07 35.32
CA PRO A 317 -29.10 18.33 36.58
C PRO A 317 -30.48 18.37 37.26
N PRO A 318 -30.82 17.39 38.12
CA PRO A 318 -32.17 17.17 38.61
C PRO A 318 -32.59 18.26 39.61
N ARG A 319 -33.85 18.70 39.53
CA ARG A 319 -34.55 19.39 40.63
C ARG A 319 -35.51 18.41 41.29
N PRO A 320 -35.67 18.43 42.62
CA PRO A 320 -36.56 17.51 43.31
C PRO A 320 -38.02 17.95 43.21
N GLY A 321 -38.92 16.96 43.04
CA GLY A 321 -40.30 17.04 43.49
C GLY A 321 -41.36 17.42 42.43
N SER A 322 -42.33 16.51 42.30
CA SER A 322 -43.77 16.71 42.07
C SER A 322 -44.35 16.05 40.81
N SER A 323 -45.56 15.54 41.02
CA SER A 323 -46.28 14.51 40.28
C SER A 323 -46.92 14.98 38.98
N VAL A 324 -47.10 14.04 38.06
CA VAL A 324 -47.70 14.24 36.74
C VAL A 324 -49.23 14.32 36.81
N ARG A 325 -49.81 15.37 36.21
CA ARG A 325 -51.18 15.35 35.65
C ARG A 325 -51.16 15.97 34.23
N PRO A 326 -51.95 15.48 33.27
CA PRO A 326 -51.91 15.96 31.89
C PRO A 326 -53.00 17.00 31.60
N ARG A 327 -52.65 18.13 30.94
CA ARG A 327 -53.60 19.04 30.27
C ARG A 327 -52.92 19.64 29.02
N ARG A 328 -53.39 19.28 27.82
CA ARG A 328 -54.39 19.96 26.96
C ARG A 328 -53.92 21.26 26.28
N ARG A 329 -53.87 21.19 24.93
CA ARG A 329 -54.26 22.16 23.88
C ARG A 329 -53.95 23.65 24.10
N ALA A 330 -53.15 24.23 23.20
CA ALA A 330 -53.35 25.60 22.72
C ALA A 330 -52.75 25.80 21.32
N GLU A 331 -53.43 26.65 20.56
CA GLU A 331 -53.41 26.85 19.13
C GLU A 331 -52.53 28.04 18.68
N ARG A 332 -52.09 27.96 17.41
CA ARG A 332 -52.03 29.02 16.37
C ARG A 332 -50.89 30.07 16.30
N ARG A 333 -50.60 30.33 15.00
CA ARG A 333 -49.98 31.49 14.29
C ARG A 333 -48.45 31.42 14.16
N GLY A 334 -47.82 31.46 12.99
CA GLY A 334 -48.25 31.58 11.58
C GLY A 334 -47.05 31.92 10.68
N ARG A 335 -47.21 31.69 9.37
CA ARG A 335 -46.41 32.14 8.20
C ARG A 335 -45.17 31.33 7.78
N GLY A 336 -45.38 30.45 6.80
CA GLY A 336 -44.86 30.60 5.43
C GLY A 336 -43.50 29.96 5.08
N PRO A 337 -43.33 29.36 3.87
CA PRO A 337 -42.45 28.22 3.68
C PRO A 337 -41.19 28.49 2.84
N CYS A 338 -40.13 27.71 3.05
CA CYS A 338 -39.18 27.40 1.97
C CYS A 338 -38.92 25.90 1.94
N ARG A 339 -39.23 25.35 0.76
CA ARG A 339 -39.16 23.95 0.38
C ARG A 339 -37.72 23.46 0.36
N VAL A 340 -37.47 22.27 0.89
CA VAL A 340 -36.53 21.32 0.27
C VAL A 340 -37.23 19.97 0.22
N ALA A 341 -37.39 19.47 -1.00
CA ALA A 341 -38.10 18.25 -1.34
C ALA A 341 -37.33 17.01 -0.85
N HIS A 342 -38.08 16.08 -0.28
CA HIS A 342 -37.70 14.71 0.01
C HIS A 342 -38.76 13.85 -0.68
N GLU A 343 -38.37 13.00 -1.62
CA GLU A 343 -39.16 11.85 -2.12
C GLU A 343 -38.12 10.89 -2.73
N ARG A 344 -37.69 9.82 -2.03
CA ARG A 344 -38.29 8.48 -1.97
C ARG A 344 -38.88 8.04 -3.30
N TRP A 345 -38.36 6.95 -3.87
CA TRP A 345 -39.16 5.77 -4.25
C TRP A 345 -38.26 4.53 -4.27
N LEU A 346 -38.69 3.53 -3.51
CA LEU A 346 -38.25 2.13 -3.52
C LEU A 346 -39.29 1.34 -4.34
N THR A 347 -38.87 0.13 -4.74
CA THR A 347 -39.64 -1.06 -5.14
C THR A 347 -40.15 -1.26 -6.59
N GLU A 348 -39.73 -2.43 -7.09
CA GLU A 348 -40.45 -3.42 -7.93
C GLU A 348 -40.52 -3.25 -9.46
N THR A 349 -39.89 -4.20 -10.17
CA THR A 349 -40.59 -5.11 -11.09
C THR A 349 -39.80 -6.42 -11.27
N THR A 350 -40.53 -7.53 -11.12
CA THR A 350 -40.16 -8.92 -11.36
C THR A 350 -40.34 -9.30 -12.84
N GLY A 351 -39.55 -10.30 -13.30
CA GLY A 351 -40.02 -11.34 -14.23
C GLY A 351 -39.75 -11.16 -15.73
N GLY A 352 -39.03 -12.11 -16.34
CA GLY A 352 -39.00 -12.32 -17.79
C GLY A 352 -37.89 -13.25 -18.28
N GLN A 353 -38.16 -14.55 -18.34
CA GLN A 353 -37.33 -15.59 -18.98
C GLN A 353 -37.24 -15.42 -20.51
N GLY A 354 -36.17 -15.93 -21.15
CA GLY A 354 -36.24 -16.36 -22.55
C GLY A 354 -34.95 -16.34 -23.39
N ASN A 355 -34.26 -17.49 -23.44
CA ASN A 355 -33.52 -18.11 -24.55
C ASN A 355 -32.70 -17.26 -25.57
N GLY A 356 -31.38 -17.50 -25.54
CA GLY A 356 -30.61 -18.10 -26.63
C GLY A 356 -30.42 -17.33 -27.94
N ARG A 357 -29.16 -16.98 -28.25
CA ARG A 357 -28.49 -17.27 -29.53
C ARG A 357 -27.02 -16.83 -29.52
N HIS A 358 -26.18 -17.68 -30.08
CA HIS A 358 -24.79 -17.42 -30.45
C HIS A 358 -24.62 -16.12 -31.26
N ALA A 359 -23.60 -15.33 -30.91
CA ALA A 359 -22.99 -14.38 -31.83
C ALA A 359 -21.47 -14.52 -31.76
N ARG A 360 -20.89 -14.58 -32.95
CA ARG A 360 -19.53 -15.01 -33.28
C ARG A 360 -18.48 -14.00 -32.83
N ALA A 361 -17.28 -14.52 -32.59
CA ALA A 361 -16.06 -13.73 -32.51
C ALA A 361 -15.76 -13.08 -33.86
N ASP A 362 -15.77 -11.75 -33.89
CA ASP A 362 -15.25 -10.99 -35.01
C ASP A 362 -13.76 -10.68 -34.80
N ARG A 363 -12.96 -11.23 -35.71
CA ARG A 363 -11.53 -10.97 -35.87
C ARG A 363 -11.32 -9.52 -36.30
N ILE A 364 -10.70 -8.72 -35.45
CA ILE A 364 -10.09 -7.46 -35.87
C ILE A 364 -8.79 -7.80 -36.63
N ARG A 365 -8.79 -7.55 -37.94
CA ARG A 365 -7.60 -7.55 -38.81
C ARG A 365 -6.74 -6.34 -38.46
N MET A 366 -5.51 -6.56 -38.04
CA MET A 366 -4.45 -5.55 -38.04
C MET A 366 -3.76 -5.56 -39.42
N PRO A 367 -3.56 -4.41 -40.10
CA PRO A 367 -2.81 -4.37 -41.34
C PRO A 367 -1.29 -4.28 -41.09
N GLY A 368 -0.54 -5.06 -41.87
CA GLY A 368 0.69 -4.61 -42.52
C GLY A 368 1.97 -4.57 -41.70
N SER A 369 2.77 -5.62 -41.83
CA SER A 369 4.21 -5.68 -41.55
C SER A 369 4.98 -4.54 -42.24
N LEU A 370 5.72 -3.75 -41.47
CA LEU A 370 6.89 -3.03 -41.98
C LEU A 370 8.15 -3.78 -41.54
N ALA A 371 8.79 -4.42 -42.50
CA ALA A 371 10.15 -4.93 -42.38
C ALA A 371 11.10 -3.72 -42.35
N VAL A 372 11.91 -3.60 -41.30
CA VAL A 372 13.03 -2.65 -41.25
C VAL A 372 14.29 -3.39 -41.64
N HIS A 373 14.84 -3.02 -42.80
CA HIS A 373 16.13 -3.44 -43.29
C HIS A 373 17.24 -2.99 -42.33
N ALA A 374 18.03 -3.95 -41.86
CA ALA A 374 19.34 -3.69 -41.27
C ALA A 374 20.31 -3.30 -42.39
N SER A 375 20.77 -2.05 -42.36
CA SER A 375 22.00 -1.62 -43.04
C SER A 375 23.02 -1.34 -41.95
N GLY A 376 24.19 -1.98 -42.09
CA GLY A 376 25.26 -1.91 -41.10
C GLY A 376 26.02 -0.60 -41.18
N ASP A 377 26.45 -0.12 -40.02
CA ASP A 377 27.72 0.56 -39.83
C ASP A 377 28.20 0.26 -38.41
N ALA A 378 29.24 -0.56 -38.33
CA ALA A 378 29.92 -0.89 -37.09
C ALA A 378 30.89 0.23 -36.75
N GLN A 379 30.58 1.01 -35.71
CA GLN A 379 31.58 1.84 -35.03
C GLN A 379 32.05 1.12 -33.76
N GLU A 380 33.35 0.81 -33.74
CA GLU A 380 34.09 0.28 -32.60
C GLU A 380 33.90 1.14 -31.35
N LEU A 381 33.32 0.57 -30.29
CA LEU A 381 33.50 1.08 -28.94
C LEU A 381 34.61 0.27 -28.27
N ARG A 382 35.80 0.87 -28.19
CA ARG A 382 36.95 0.34 -27.45
C ARG A 382 36.60 0.28 -25.96
N ALA A 383 36.74 -0.90 -25.36
CA ALA A 383 36.70 -1.09 -23.92
C ALA A 383 37.88 -0.39 -23.26
N VAL A 384 37.61 0.45 -22.26
CA VAL A 384 38.62 1.01 -21.36
C VAL A 384 38.91 -0.04 -20.30
N GLU A 385 40.13 -0.57 -20.29
CA GLU A 385 40.62 -1.50 -19.27
C GLU A 385 40.75 -0.79 -17.92
N VAL A 386 40.13 -1.36 -16.88
CA VAL A 386 40.36 -0.99 -15.48
C VAL A 386 41.46 -1.89 -14.93
N PRO A 387 42.59 -1.35 -14.42
CA PRO A 387 43.70 -2.18 -13.95
C PRO A 387 43.35 -2.93 -12.66
N ARG A 388 43.64 -4.23 -12.64
CA ARG A 388 43.55 -5.12 -11.47
C ARG A 388 44.64 -4.78 -10.44
N ALA A 389 44.26 -4.58 -9.18
CA ALA A 389 45.19 -4.49 -8.06
C ALA A 389 45.88 -5.86 -7.78
N PRO A 390 47.16 -5.89 -7.36
CA PRO A 390 47.91 -7.13 -7.21
C PRO A 390 47.58 -7.87 -5.91
N ALA A 391 47.55 -9.20 -6.00
CA ALA A 391 47.41 -10.10 -4.87
C ALA A 391 48.76 -10.30 -4.14
N SER A 392 48.77 -10.08 -2.82
CA SER A 392 49.82 -10.58 -1.92
C SER A 392 49.21 -11.36 -0.75
N ARG A 393 49.49 -12.68 -0.76
CA ARG A 393 49.80 -13.64 0.33
C ARG A 393 49.84 -13.07 1.76
N ARG A 394 49.54 -13.79 2.86
CA ARG A 394 48.87 -15.06 3.25
C ARG A 394 48.95 -15.07 4.80
N ALA A 395 48.00 -15.73 5.46
CA ALA A 395 48.11 -16.37 6.78
C ALA A 395 48.28 -15.52 8.07
N ALA A 396 47.27 -15.55 8.96
CA ALA A 396 47.32 -16.26 10.25
C ALA A 396 45.99 -16.08 11.04
N ALA A 397 45.76 -16.97 12.01
CA ALA A 397 44.69 -16.97 13.02
C ALA A 397 43.32 -17.56 12.62
N ARG A 398 43.29 -18.88 12.42
CA ARG A 398 42.21 -19.72 12.98
C ARG A 398 42.64 -20.14 14.39
N GLY A 399 41.71 -20.09 15.34
CA GLY A 399 41.80 -20.86 16.58
C GLY A 399 41.35 -20.10 17.82
N LEU A 400 40.07 -20.26 18.20
CA LEU A 400 39.68 -20.55 19.58
C LEU A 400 38.19 -20.92 19.63
N GLN A 401 37.95 -22.22 19.77
CA GLN A 401 36.70 -22.78 20.27
C GLN A 401 36.63 -22.55 21.79
N ARG A 402 35.47 -22.09 22.27
CA ARG A 402 34.73 -22.69 23.38
C ARG A 402 33.28 -22.26 23.31
#